data_AF-A0AAD5VAW9-F1
#
_entry.id   AF-A0AAD5VAW9-F1
#
_cell.length_a   1.000
_cell.length_b   1.000
_cell.length_c   1.000
_cell.angle_alpha   90.00
_cell.angle_beta   90.00
_cell.angle_gamma   90.00
#
_symmetry.space_group_name_H-M   'P 1'
#
loop_
_entity.id
_entity.type
_entity.pdbx_description
1 polymer ?
#
loop_
_entity_poly.entity_id
_entity_poly.type
_entity_poly.pdbx_seq_one_letter_code
_entity_poly.pdbx_strand_id
1 'polypeptide(L)'
;MSFEPEFEGFTCPHLNGTLSSEPEGQRLLKSYRTVVSWSVQRAHDVHQSKRRKDSSATQHVGAADRFFQDLQCACHVLSRDVGQKATSGNISSRQVTISVGVDAKSGAIFCRECDDFVYNGNILDAFTQASLNVEERSTGFEVQKKAREPFKPWAPTAKDTDALVGAETLRCQGGDSPSTWLTDHAVNFTH
;
A
#
# COMPACT_ATOMS: atom_id res chain seq x y z
N MET A 1 14.13 -24.02 17.37
CA MET A 1 12.94 -24.18 16.51
C MET A 1 12.66 -22.81 15.91
N SER A 2 13.19 -22.58 14.71
CA SER A 2 12.98 -21.33 13.97
C SER A 2 11.64 -21.46 13.26
N PHE A 3 10.66 -20.66 13.67
CA PHE A 3 9.45 -20.43 12.89
C PHE A 3 9.85 -19.45 11.78
N GLU A 4 10.32 -19.95 10.66
CA GLU A 4 10.22 -19.21 9.40
C GLU A 4 8.73 -19.31 9.03
N PRO A 5 7.93 -18.23 9.13
CA PRO A 5 6.60 -18.30 8.54
C PRO A 5 6.84 -18.42 7.04
N GLU A 6 6.61 -19.62 6.51
CA GLU A 6 6.42 -19.85 5.08
C GLU A 6 5.13 -19.11 4.68
N PHE A 7 5.20 -17.78 4.60
CA PHE A 7 4.37 -17.00 3.72
C PHE A 7 4.83 -17.38 2.30
N GLU A 8 4.49 -18.60 1.87
CA GLU A 8 4.38 -18.91 0.46
C GLU A 8 3.36 -17.93 -0.08
N GLY A 9 3.87 -16.81 -0.59
CA GLY A 9 3.06 -15.69 -1.02
C GLY A 9 2.05 -16.19 -2.03
N PHE A 10 0.78 -16.24 -1.63
CA PHE A 10 -0.34 -16.55 -2.51
C PHE A 10 -0.44 -15.43 -3.55
N THR A 11 0.36 -15.56 -4.60
CA THR A 11 0.33 -14.68 -5.75
C THR A 11 -0.86 -15.08 -6.61
N CYS A 12 -1.82 -14.18 -6.73
CA CYS A 12 -2.95 -14.40 -7.61
C CYS A 12 -2.45 -14.54 -9.06
N PRO A 13 -2.74 -15.64 -9.77
CA PRO A 13 -2.27 -15.85 -11.14
C PRO A 13 -2.83 -14.79 -12.10
N HIS A 14 -4.06 -14.31 -11.84
CA HIS A 14 -4.70 -13.26 -12.63
C HIS A 14 -3.92 -11.94 -12.53
N LEU A 15 -3.50 -11.58 -11.32
CA LEU A 15 -2.74 -10.35 -11.09
C LEU A 15 -1.27 -10.48 -11.53
N ASN A 16 -0.66 -11.65 -11.29
CA ASN A 16 0.74 -11.89 -11.63
C ASN A 16 0.97 -11.83 -13.15
N GLY A 17 0.04 -12.36 -13.95
CA GLY A 17 0.10 -12.24 -15.41
C GLY A 17 0.11 -10.78 -15.89
N THR A 18 -0.75 -9.93 -15.31
CA THR A 18 -0.80 -8.50 -15.64
C THR A 18 0.44 -7.75 -15.15
N LEU A 19 0.86 -7.97 -13.91
CA LEU A 19 2.03 -7.30 -13.33
C LEU A 19 3.33 -7.68 -14.03
N SER A 20 3.46 -8.92 -14.50
CA SER A 20 4.64 -9.38 -15.23
C SER A 20 4.76 -8.77 -16.63
N SER A 21 3.65 -8.32 -17.20
CA SER A 21 3.67 -7.67 -18.51
C SER A 21 4.10 -6.20 -18.38
N GLU A 22 5.26 -5.84 -18.93
CA GLU A 22 5.90 -4.54 -18.71
C GLU A 22 5.00 -3.31 -18.99
N PRO A 23 4.30 -3.20 -20.15
CA PRO A 23 3.46 -2.04 -20.41
C PRO A 23 2.13 -2.04 -19.65
N GLU A 24 1.62 -3.21 -19.25
CA GLU A 24 0.30 -3.31 -18.60
C GLU A 24 0.44 -3.20 -17.08
N GLY A 25 1.44 -3.85 -16.51
CA GLY A 25 1.85 -3.71 -15.12
C GLY A 25 2.15 -2.26 -14.77
N GLN A 26 2.89 -1.53 -15.62
CA GLN A 26 3.13 -0.10 -15.41
C GLN A 26 1.86 0.75 -15.43
N ARG A 27 0.92 0.46 -16.33
CA ARG A 27 -0.38 1.16 -16.38
C ARG A 27 -1.21 0.88 -15.14
N LEU A 28 -1.26 -0.38 -14.71
CA LEU A 28 -1.95 -0.80 -13.49
C LEU A 28 -1.36 -0.09 -12.26
N LEU A 29 -0.04 -0.13 -12.09
CA LEU A 29 0.66 0.52 -10.99
C LEU A 29 0.50 2.05 -11.00
N LYS A 30 0.48 2.68 -12.19
CA LYS A 30 0.23 4.13 -12.31
C LYS A 30 -1.20 4.49 -11.87
N SER A 31 -2.20 3.73 -12.31
CA SER A 31 -3.59 3.92 -11.90
C SER A 31 -3.75 3.68 -10.39
N TYR A 32 -3.15 2.61 -9.88
CA TYR A 32 -3.12 2.29 -8.46
C TYR A 32 -2.54 3.43 -7.62
N ARG A 33 -1.34 3.94 -7.97
CA ARG A 33 -0.71 5.08 -7.29
C ARG A 33 -1.59 6.33 -7.32
N THR A 34 -2.31 6.56 -8.41
CA THR A 34 -3.23 7.70 -8.54
C THR A 34 -4.40 7.58 -7.56
N VAL A 35 -5.02 6.40 -7.48
CA VAL A 35 -6.14 6.11 -6.55
C VAL A 35 -5.69 6.25 -5.10
N VAL A 36 -4.54 5.65 -4.75
CA VAL A 36 -3.97 5.74 -3.40
C VAL A 36 -3.63 7.18 -3.04
N SER A 37 -2.92 7.91 -3.92
CA SER A 37 -2.53 9.29 -3.66
C SER A 37 -3.75 10.19 -3.44
N TRP A 38 -4.82 10.00 -4.22
CA TRP A 38 -6.06 10.75 -4.06
C TRP A 38 -6.78 10.43 -2.74
N SER A 39 -6.76 9.16 -2.32
CA SER A 39 -7.31 8.73 -1.03
C SER A 39 -6.56 9.36 0.14
N VAL A 40 -5.22 9.26 0.14
CA VAL A 40 -4.36 9.84 1.19
C VAL A 40 -4.49 11.35 1.23
N GLN A 41 -4.52 12.02 0.07
CA GLN A 41 -4.66 13.48 0.01
C GLN A 41 -5.97 13.94 0.65
N ARG A 42 -7.09 13.26 0.35
CA ARG A 42 -8.38 13.57 0.97
C ARG A 42 -8.41 13.32 2.48
N ALA A 43 -7.61 12.39 2.99
CA ALA A 43 -7.49 12.19 4.42
C ALA A 43 -6.74 13.36 5.10
N HIS A 44 -5.80 13.99 4.42
CA HIS A 44 -5.07 15.19 4.90
C HIS A 44 -5.84 16.49 4.74
N ASP A 45 -6.75 16.59 3.76
CA ASP A 45 -7.59 17.77 3.53
C ASP A 45 -8.69 17.87 4.61
N VAL A 46 -8.29 18.15 5.86
CA VAL A 46 -9.16 18.32 7.04
C VAL A 46 -10.11 19.51 6.87
N HIS A 47 -9.80 20.45 5.97
CA HIS A 47 -10.70 21.51 5.58
C HIS A 47 -11.65 21.04 4.49
N GLN A 48 -12.66 20.27 4.91
CA GLN A 48 -13.87 20.11 4.12
C GLN A 48 -14.54 21.48 3.97
N SER A 49 -14.11 22.24 2.96
CA SER A 49 -14.86 23.41 2.51
C SER A 49 -16.32 22.98 2.37
N LYS A 50 -17.19 23.64 3.15
CA LYS A 50 -18.62 23.34 3.35
C LYS A 50 -19.20 22.52 2.20
N ARG A 51 -19.27 21.20 2.42
CA ARG A 51 -19.56 20.18 1.40
C ARG A 51 -20.81 20.58 0.62
N ARG A 52 -20.64 21.03 -0.63
CA ARG A 52 -21.76 21.00 -1.57
C ARG A 52 -22.10 19.52 -1.72
N LYS A 53 -23.38 19.21 -1.62
CA LYS A 53 -23.93 17.87 -1.82
C LYS A 53 -23.65 17.52 -3.29
N ASP A 54 -22.46 17.00 -3.57
CA ASP A 54 -22.12 16.49 -4.88
C ASP A 54 -23.03 15.30 -5.11
N SER A 55 -24.05 15.52 -5.95
CA SER A 55 -24.82 14.48 -6.59
C SER A 55 -23.83 13.49 -7.16
N SER A 56 -23.83 12.28 -6.58
CA SER A 56 -22.94 11.18 -6.95
C SER A 56 -22.84 11.10 -8.45
N ALA A 57 -21.63 11.20 -8.98
CA ALA A 57 -21.38 10.97 -10.39
C ALA A 57 -21.77 9.53 -10.70
N THR A 58 -22.96 9.36 -11.29
CA THR A 58 -23.41 8.11 -11.88
C THR A 58 -22.47 7.78 -13.03
N GLN A 59 -21.49 6.92 -12.79
CA GLN A 59 -20.79 6.25 -13.88
C GLN A 59 -21.52 4.96 -14.21
N HIS A 60 -21.90 4.86 -15.49
CA HIS A 60 -22.36 3.66 -16.15
C HIS A 60 -21.33 2.53 -16.01
N VAL A 61 -21.51 1.64 -15.03
CA VAL A 61 -20.99 0.27 -15.08
C VAL A 61 -22.10 -0.63 -14.59
N GLY A 62 -22.61 -1.46 -15.50
CA GLY A 62 -23.74 -2.34 -15.25
C GLY A 62 -23.47 -3.36 -14.14
N ALA A 63 -24.47 -3.53 -13.28
CA ALA A 63 -24.80 -4.73 -12.50
C ALA A 63 -23.65 -5.75 -12.28
N ALA A 64 -22.73 -5.43 -11.35
CA ALA A 64 -22.01 -6.42 -10.58
C ALA A 64 -22.32 -6.14 -9.09
N ASP A 65 -23.27 -6.93 -8.59
CA ASP A 65 -24.10 -6.71 -7.41
C ASP A 65 -23.35 -6.61 -6.06
N ARG A 66 -23.72 -5.58 -5.30
CA ARG A 66 -23.84 -5.47 -3.83
C ARG A 66 -22.63 -5.61 -2.90
N PHE A 67 -21.56 -6.31 -3.24
CA PHE A 67 -20.43 -6.43 -2.29
C PHE A 67 -19.63 -5.13 -2.08
N PHE A 68 -19.72 -4.19 -3.01
CA PHE A 68 -18.98 -2.92 -2.96
C PHE A 68 -19.83 -1.70 -2.59
N GLN A 69 -21.10 -1.89 -2.20
CA GLN A 69 -21.97 -0.77 -1.82
C GLN A 69 -21.83 -0.35 -0.35
N ASP A 70 -21.46 -1.27 0.55
CA ASP A 70 -21.29 -0.96 1.98
C ASP A 70 -19.85 -0.64 2.39
N LEU A 71 -18.86 -1.06 1.59
CA LEU A 71 -17.54 -0.45 1.68
C LEU A 71 -17.61 0.87 0.90
N GLN A 72 -17.41 2.00 1.58
CA GLN A 72 -17.03 3.28 0.96
C GLN A 72 -15.67 3.21 0.21
N CYS A 73 -15.29 2.02 -0.26
CA CYS A 73 -14.14 1.78 -1.09
C CYS A 73 -14.42 2.39 -2.46
N ALA A 74 -13.58 3.34 -2.85
CA ALA A 74 -13.42 3.74 -4.23
C ALA A 74 -12.78 2.57 -5.01
N CYS A 75 -13.51 1.47 -5.18
CA CYS A 75 -13.11 0.38 -6.05
C CYS A 75 -13.22 0.90 -7.48
N HIS A 76 -12.15 1.54 -7.95
CA HIS A 76 -11.96 1.75 -9.37
C HIS A 76 -11.78 0.38 -10.00
N VAL A 77 -12.81 -0.09 -10.70
CA VAL A 77 -12.68 -1.24 -11.58
C VAL A 77 -11.71 -0.81 -12.67
N LEU A 78 -10.48 -1.32 -12.62
CA LEU A 78 -9.55 -1.23 -13.74
C LEU A 78 -9.99 -2.26 -14.77
N SER A 79 -11.11 -2.01 -15.44
CA SER A 79 -11.52 -2.81 -16.58
C SER A 79 -10.68 -2.38 -17.78
N ARG A 80 -10.08 -3.36 -18.45
CA ARG A 80 -9.44 -3.15 -19.75
C ARG A 80 -10.24 -3.86 -20.81
N ASP A 81 -10.69 -3.12 -21.81
CA ASP A 81 -11.01 -3.67 -23.12
C ASP A 81 -9.68 -3.95 -23.84
N VAL A 82 -9.22 -5.20 -23.84
CA VAL A 82 -8.15 -5.63 -24.75
C VAL A 82 -8.78 -5.80 -26.14
N GLY A 83 -9.09 -4.67 -26.78
CA GLY A 83 -9.47 -4.65 -28.18
C GLY A 83 -8.22 -4.78 -29.06
N GLN A 84 -7.89 -6.00 -29.49
CA GLN A 84 -7.15 -6.14 -30.75
C GLN A 84 -8.02 -5.50 -31.83
N LYS A 85 -7.50 -4.49 -32.54
CA LYS A 85 -8.11 -4.06 -33.80
C LYS A 85 -8.09 -5.25 -34.76
N ALA A 86 -9.22 -5.94 -34.87
CA ALA A 86 -9.44 -6.99 -35.84
C ALA A 86 -9.54 -6.34 -37.23
N THR A 87 -8.44 -6.34 -37.97
CA THR A 87 -8.49 -6.14 -39.42
C THR A 87 -9.13 -7.40 -40.01
N SER A 88 -10.41 -7.29 -40.33
CA SER A 88 -11.27 -8.24 -41.07
C SER A 88 -11.42 -9.66 -40.52
N GLY A 89 -12.65 -9.95 -40.06
CA GLY A 89 -13.31 -11.24 -40.28
C GLY A 89 -12.99 -12.37 -39.30
N ASN A 90 -13.90 -12.60 -38.36
CA ASN A 90 -14.00 -13.79 -37.52
C ASN A 90 -12.83 -14.06 -36.56
N ILE A 91 -12.85 -13.42 -35.39
CA ILE A 91 -12.11 -13.90 -34.22
C ILE A 91 -13.02 -13.82 -33.00
N SER A 92 -13.45 -14.98 -32.51
CA SER A 92 -14.00 -15.17 -31.17
C SER A 92 -12.86 -15.09 -30.15
N SER A 93 -12.20 -13.93 -30.02
CA SER A 93 -11.21 -13.72 -28.98
C SER A 93 -11.97 -13.42 -27.69
N ARG A 94 -11.96 -14.38 -26.75
CA ARG A 94 -12.41 -14.15 -25.38
C ARG A 94 -11.55 -13.03 -24.80
N GLN A 95 -12.13 -11.85 -24.66
CA GLN A 95 -11.52 -10.76 -23.90
C GLN A 95 -11.45 -11.20 -22.44
N VAL A 96 -10.24 -11.34 -21.91
CA VAL A 96 -10.04 -11.57 -20.48
C VAL A 96 -10.03 -10.20 -19.81
N THR A 97 -11.20 -9.74 -19.39
CA THR A 97 -11.34 -8.55 -18.55
C THR A 97 -11.07 -8.94 -17.11
N ILE A 98 -9.84 -8.74 -16.64
CA ILE A 98 -9.52 -8.97 -15.22
C ILE A 98 -10.18 -7.85 -14.43
N SER A 99 -11.13 -8.21 -13.56
CA SER A 99 -11.79 -7.25 -12.69
C SER A 99 -11.07 -7.21 -11.34
N VAL A 100 -10.28 -6.15 -11.16
CA VAL A 100 -9.53 -5.88 -9.95
C VAL A 100 -10.14 -4.69 -9.22
N GLY A 101 -10.44 -4.87 -7.93
CA GLY A 101 -10.83 -3.80 -7.03
C GLY A 101 -9.64 -3.33 -6.19
N VAL A 102 -9.60 -2.05 -5.86
CA VAL A 102 -8.58 -1.49 -4.95
C VAL A 102 -9.30 -0.90 -3.74
N ASP A 103 -8.91 -1.31 -2.53
CA ASP A 103 -9.24 -0.58 -1.31
C ASP A 103 -8.21 0.54 -1.13
N ALA A 104 -8.63 1.77 -1.43
CA ALA A 104 -7.75 2.92 -1.37
C ALA A 104 -7.32 3.32 0.05
N LYS A 105 -7.94 2.75 1.10
CA LYS A 105 -7.59 3.01 2.50
C LYS A 105 -6.49 2.08 3.00
N SER A 106 -6.65 0.78 2.76
CA SER A 106 -5.63 -0.22 3.14
C SER A 106 -4.54 -0.41 2.09
N GLY A 107 -4.79 0.00 0.85
CA GLY A 107 -3.94 -0.33 -0.30
C GLY A 107 -4.13 -1.75 -0.82
N ALA A 108 -5.02 -2.54 -0.20
CA ALA A 108 -5.23 -3.92 -0.60
C ALA A 108 -5.90 -4.01 -1.98
N ILE A 109 -5.52 -5.03 -2.74
CA ILE A 109 -6.11 -5.32 -4.04
C ILE A 109 -7.00 -6.54 -3.91
N PHE A 110 -8.26 -6.40 -4.31
CA PHE A 110 -9.21 -7.51 -4.36
C PHE A 110 -9.28 -8.08 -5.78
N CYS A 111 -9.03 -9.37 -5.92
CA CYS A 111 -9.20 -10.07 -7.18
C CYS A 111 -10.57 -10.76 -7.21
N ARG A 112 -11.46 -10.33 -8.11
CA ARG A 112 -12.80 -10.91 -8.21
C ARG A 112 -12.79 -12.39 -8.60
N GLU A 113 -11.83 -12.80 -9.42
CA GLU A 113 -11.73 -14.20 -9.88
C GLU A 113 -11.24 -15.15 -8.78
N CYS A 114 -10.45 -14.64 -7.83
CA CYS A 114 -10.04 -15.39 -6.64
C CYS A 114 -11.02 -15.22 -5.47
N ASP A 115 -11.89 -14.21 -5.52
CA ASP A 115 -12.76 -13.78 -4.41
C ASP A 115 -11.97 -13.47 -3.12
N ASP A 116 -10.73 -12.97 -3.27
CA ASP A 116 -9.81 -12.75 -2.15
C ASP A 116 -8.90 -11.54 -2.37
N PHE A 117 -8.33 -11.05 -1.26
CA PHE A 117 -7.30 -10.02 -1.25
C PHE A 117 -5.94 -10.58 -1.65
N VAL A 118 -5.32 -9.90 -2.60
CA VAL A 118 -4.01 -10.26 -3.14
C VAL A 118 -2.96 -9.34 -2.53
N TYR A 119 -1.97 -9.96 -1.90
CA TYR A 119 -0.81 -9.27 -1.36
C TYR A 119 0.39 -9.48 -2.29
N ASN A 120 0.99 -8.38 -2.73
CA ASN A 120 2.18 -8.40 -3.58
C ASN A 120 3.14 -7.31 -3.12
N GLY A 121 4.43 -7.65 -3.01
CA GLY A 121 5.47 -6.70 -2.57
C GLY A 121 5.52 -5.43 -3.42
N ASN A 122 5.42 -5.56 -4.75
CA ASN A 122 5.49 -4.40 -5.65
C ASN A 122 4.31 -3.44 -5.46
N ILE A 123 3.14 -3.97 -5.11
CA ILE A 123 1.94 -3.18 -4.84
C ILE A 123 2.05 -2.50 -3.48
N LEU A 124 2.55 -3.21 -2.48
CA LEU A 124 2.81 -2.65 -1.15
C LEU A 124 3.86 -1.54 -1.20
N ASP A 125 4.92 -1.72 -2.00
CA ASP A 125 5.92 -0.68 -2.24
C ASP A 125 5.32 0.53 -2.95
N ALA A 126 4.48 0.29 -3.97
CA ALA A 126 3.77 1.36 -4.67
C ALA A 126 2.81 2.12 -3.74
N PHE A 127 2.15 1.42 -2.81
CA PHE A 127 1.29 2.02 -1.78
C PHE A 127 2.09 2.93 -0.86
N THR A 128 3.19 2.41 -0.32
CA THR A 128 4.07 3.11 0.61
C THR A 128 4.65 4.35 -0.05
N GLN A 129 5.15 4.22 -1.28
CA GLN A 129 5.67 5.36 -2.05
C GLN A 129 4.59 6.40 -2.35
N ALA A 130 3.39 5.99 -2.77
CA ALA A 130 2.30 6.93 -3.04
C ALA A 130 1.88 7.69 -1.79
N SER A 131 1.75 6.99 -0.65
CA SER A 131 1.37 7.58 0.64
C SER A 131 2.42 8.58 1.13
N LEU A 132 3.70 8.18 1.14
CA LEU A 132 4.80 9.07 1.53
C LEU A 132 4.88 10.31 0.64
N ASN A 133 4.73 10.17 -0.68
CA ASN A 133 4.73 11.31 -1.60
C ASN A 133 3.64 12.33 -1.29
N VAL A 134 2.47 11.89 -0.82
CA VAL A 134 1.37 12.77 -0.43
C VAL A 134 1.63 13.40 0.94
N GLU A 135 2.09 12.62 1.91
CA GLU A 135 2.47 13.11 3.23
C GLU A 135 3.55 14.19 3.13
N GLU A 136 4.57 14.00 2.30
CA GLU A 136 5.64 14.98 2.07
C GLU A 136 5.13 16.28 1.46
N ARG A 137 4.13 16.20 0.58
CA ARG A 137 3.54 17.38 -0.06
C ARG A 137 2.58 18.12 0.86
N SER A 138 1.88 17.40 1.74
CA SER A 138 0.86 17.95 2.64
C SER A 138 1.45 18.46 3.96
N THR A 139 2.57 17.91 4.43
CA THR A 139 3.26 18.38 5.63
C THR A 139 4.10 19.61 5.33
N GLY A 140 3.49 20.79 5.44
CA GLY A 140 4.24 22.04 5.47
C GLY A 140 5.08 22.12 6.75
N PHE A 141 6.41 22.09 6.63
CA PHE A 141 7.27 22.30 7.79
C PHE A 141 7.32 23.78 8.14
N GLU A 142 6.86 24.11 9.34
CA GLU A 142 6.79 25.47 9.88
C GLU A 142 8.19 26.12 10.04
N VAL A 143 9.24 25.29 10.15
CA VAL A 143 10.55 25.74 10.63
C VAL A 143 11.40 26.42 9.55
N GLN A 144 11.24 26.09 8.26
CA GLN A 144 12.00 26.75 7.18
C GLN A 144 11.19 26.77 5.89
N LYS A 145 11.14 27.91 5.20
CA LYS A 145 10.50 28.12 3.87
C LYS A 145 11.13 27.29 2.73
N LYS A 146 11.78 26.16 3.02
CA LYS A 146 12.43 25.27 2.07
C LYS A 146 11.65 23.98 1.99
N ALA A 147 11.44 23.49 0.77
CA ALA A 147 10.86 22.17 0.55
C ALA A 147 11.81 21.08 1.09
N ARG A 148 11.25 19.96 1.56
CA ARG A 148 12.02 18.75 1.84
C ARG A 148 12.65 18.21 0.56
N GLU A 149 13.79 17.55 0.71
CA GLU A 149 14.25 16.63 -0.34
C GLU A 149 13.26 15.44 -0.40
N PRO A 150 12.83 15.02 -1.60
CA PRO A 150 11.95 13.87 -1.74
C PRO A 150 12.55 12.62 -1.09
N PHE A 151 11.72 11.84 -0.40
CA PHE A 151 12.17 10.57 0.17
C PHE A 151 12.81 9.69 -0.92
N LYS A 152 14.03 9.26 -0.63
CA LYS A 152 14.73 8.23 -1.39
C LYS A 152 14.88 7.03 -0.47
N PRO A 153 14.33 5.86 -0.84
CA PRO A 153 14.60 4.62 -0.12
C PRO A 153 16.11 4.47 0.08
N TRP A 154 16.53 4.11 1.28
CA TRP A 154 17.94 3.87 1.54
C TRP A 154 18.41 2.67 0.72
N ALA A 155 19.36 2.92 -0.18
CA ALA A 155 20.04 1.89 -0.93
C ALA A 155 21.44 1.73 -0.32
N PRO A 156 21.75 0.57 0.28
CA PRO A 156 23.07 0.34 0.87
C PRO A 156 24.15 0.52 -0.18
N THR A 157 25.16 1.33 0.15
CA THR A 157 26.37 1.43 -0.68
C THR A 157 27.32 0.27 -0.39
N ALA A 158 28.31 0.04 -1.26
CA ALA A 158 29.33 -0.98 -1.01
C ALA A 158 30.03 -0.81 0.35
N LYS A 159 30.24 0.45 0.78
CA LYS A 159 30.80 0.76 2.10
C LYS A 159 29.86 0.37 3.23
N ASP A 160 28.55 0.56 3.05
CA ASP A 160 27.55 0.19 4.06
C ASP A 160 27.46 -1.33 4.16
N THR A 161 27.50 -2.05 3.03
CA THR A 161 27.53 -3.51 3.04
C THR A 161 28.78 -4.03 3.72
N ASP A 162 29.96 -3.45 3.46
CA ASP A 162 31.21 -3.84 4.12
C ASP A 162 31.16 -3.58 5.63
N ALA A 163 30.57 -2.45 6.05
CA ALA A 163 30.37 -2.15 7.47
C ALA A 163 29.38 -3.12 8.15
N LEU A 164 28.40 -3.64 7.42
CA LEU A 164 27.42 -4.60 7.92
C LEU A 164 27.97 -6.03 8.04
N VAL A 165 29.00 -6.41 7.29
CA VAL A 165 29.58 -7.78 7.31
C VAL A 165 30.14 -8.16 8.69
N GLY A 166 30.55 -7.19 9.51
CA GLY A 166 31.00 -7.40 10.89
C GLY A 166 30.01 -6.96 11.96
N ALA A 167 28.82 -6.48 11.58
CA ALA A 167 27.83 -6.02 12.53
C ALA A 167 27.17 -7.23 13.20
N GLU A 168 27.44 -7.43 14.48
CA GLU A 168 26.73 -8.43 15.26
C GLU A 168 25.27 -7.98 15.44
N THR A 169 24.32 -8.85 15.09
CA THR A 169 22.90 -8.57 15.33
C THR A 169 22.66 -8.59 16.84
N LEU A 170 22.65 -7.41 17.45
CA LEU A 170 22.20 -7.27 18.83
C LEU A 170 20.75 -7.72 18.87
N ARG A 171 20.50 -8.89 19.46
CA ARG A 171 19.14 -9.30 19.79
C ARG A 171 18.62 -8.23 20.74
N CYS A 172 17.63 -7.48 20.30
CA CYS A 172 16.76 -6.71 21.19
C CYS A 172 15.98 -7.71 22.04
N GLN A 173 16.65 -8.37 22.99
CA GLN A 173 15.96 -9.00 24.08
C GLN A 173 15.34 -7.86 24.87
N GLY A 174 14.02 -7.71 24.77
CA GLY A 174 13.24 -6.99 25.76
C GLY A 174 13.51 -7.70 27.09
N GLY A 175 14.56 -7.27 27.77
CA GLY A 175 14.98 -7.86 29.01
C GLY A 175 13.89 -7.60 30.03
N ASP A 176 13.19 -8.65 30.42
CA ASP A 176 12.67 -8.80 31.77
C ASP A 176 13.87 -8.79 32.73
N SER A 177 14.52 -7.63 32.87
CA SER A 177 15.39 -7.37 34.00
C SER A 177 14.47 -7.31 35.21
N PRO A 178 14.56 -8.24 36.18
CA PRO A 178 13.81 -8.11 37.41
C PRO A 178 14.25 -6.80 38.05
N SER A 179 13.31 -5.88 38.27
CA SER A 179 13.56 -4.61 38.94
C SER A 179 13.91 -4.85 40.41
N THR A 180 15.15 -5.26 40.70
CA THR A 180 15.72 -5.23 42.04
C THR A 180 16.20 -3.81 42.33
N TRP A 181 15.25 -2.87 42.43
CA TRP A 181 15.47 -1.53 42.97
C TRP A 181 14.38 -1.22 43.99
N LEU A 182 14.31 -2.00 45.07
CA LEU A 182 13.58 -1.66 46.28
C LEU A 182 13.99 -2.65 47.38
N THR A 183 15.15 -2.40 47.97
CA THR A 183 15.39 -2.85 49.35
C THR A 183 15.65 -1.61 50.19
N ASP A 184 14.73 -1.42 51.12
CA ASP A 184 14.61 -0.38 52.10
C ASP A 184 15.93 -0.03 52.81
N HIS A 185 16.32 1.24 52.73
CA HIS A 185 17.13 1.84 53.78
C HIS A 185 16.20 2.23 54.94
N ALA A 186 15.98 1.29 55.86
CA ALA A 186 15.43 1.59 57.18
C ALA A 186 16.48 2.38 57.98
N VAL A 187 16.22 3.68 58.18
CA VAL A 187 16.98 4.54 59.09
C VAL A 187 16.43 4.34 60.50
N ASN A 188 17.18 3.64 61.36
CA ASN A 188 16.89 3.57 62.79
C ASN A 188 17.28 4.88 63.47
N PHE A 189 16.29 5.60 64.00
CA PHE A 189 16.47 6.67 64.96
C PHE A 189 16.23 6.11 66.37
N THR A 190 17.27 6.02 67.19
CA THR A 190 17.16 5.80 68.63
C THR A 190 17.42 7.11 69.38
N HIS A 191 16.51 7.43 70.29
CA HIS A 191 16.58 8.55 71.24
C HIS A 191 17.32 8.15 72.50
#